data_AF-A0A1B6IB58-F1
#
_entry.id   AF-A0A1B6IB58-F1
#
_cell.length_a   1.000
_cell.length_b   1.000
_cell.length_c   1.000
_cell.angle_alpha   90.00
_cell.angle_beta   90.00
_cell.angle_gamma   90.00
#
_symmetry.space_group_name_H-M   'P 1'
#
loop_
_entity.id
_entity.type
_entity.pdbx_description
1 polymer ?
#
loop_
_entity_poly.entity_id
_entity_poly.type
_entity_poly.pdbx_seq_one_letter_code
_entity_poly.pdbx_strand_id
1 'polypeptide(L)'
;MSKHFLLAVASRVEDITVAYQLLSFCQISSYFPLKEIYPTSKSIHLKRLQARSGHHAHEMLFFDDDKRNIRDSKNIGVQAVQVLNGLSWHVVIDGLSLFSQSQSSI
;
A
#
# COMPACT_ATOMS: atom_id res chain seq x y z
N MET A 1 22.81 5.57 -3.64
CA MET A 1 21.87 6.10 -2.62
C MET A 1 20.81 5.05 -2.37
N SER A 2 20.64 4.60 -1.13
CA SER A 2 19.50 3.74 -0.76
C SER A 2 18.23 4.59 -0.77
N LYS A 3 17.27 4.25 -1.64
CA LYS A 3 15.92 4.83 -1.58
C LYS A 3 15.23 4.25 -0.34
N HIS A 4 14.87 5.11 0.60
CA HIS A 4 14.08 4.72 1.77
C HIS A 4 12.61 4.87 1.40
N PHE A 5 11.85 3.78 1.48
CA PHE A 5 10.40 3.79 1.29
C PHE A 5 9.72 3.72 2.65
N LEU A 6 8.74 4.60 2.86
CA LEU A 6 7.83 4.48 3.99
C LEU A 6 6.80 3.37 3.68
N LEU A 7 6.84 2.28 4.42
CA LEU A 7 5.88 1.20 4.25
C LEU A 7 4.65 1.42 5.14
N ALA A 8 3.48 1.05 4.61
CA ALA A 8 2.22 1.15 5.32
C ALA A 8 1.28 -0.04 5.02
N VAL A 9 0.33 -0.29 5.92
CA VAL A 9 -0.73 -1.31 5.74
C VAL A 9 -2.08 -0.62 5.54
N ALA A 10 -2.86 -1.09 4.56
CA ALA A 10 -4.25 -0.70 4.34
C ALA A 10 -5.12 -1.95 4.19
N SER A 11 -5.89 -2.32 5.20
CA SER A 11 -6.65 -3.57 5.24
C SER A 11 -8.09 -3.37 5.71
N ARG A 12 -9.01 -4.12 5.08
CA ARG A 12 -10.46 -4.03 5.29
C ARG A 12 -11.00 -5.11 6.23
N VAL A 13 -10.13 -5.88 6.87
CA VAL A 13 -10.55 -6.99 7.74
C VAL A 13 -11.39 -6.49 8.92
N GLU A 14 -12.34 -7.32 9.32
CA GLU A 14 -13.18 -7.08 10.50
C GLU A 14 -12.44 -7.41 11.80
N ASP A 15 -11.68 -8.50 11.81
CA ASP A 15 -10.86 -8.88 12.97
C ASP A 15 -9.52 -8.11 12.97
N ILE A 16 -9.59 -6.89 13.50
CA ILE A 16 -8.44 -6.00 13.64
C ILE A 16 -7.38 -6.65 14.54
N THR A 17 -7.80 -7.30 15.63
CA THR A 17 -6.90 -7.92 16.61
C THR A 17 -6.04 -9.00 15.95
N VAL A 18 -6.65 -9.91 15.20
CA VAL A 18 -5.93 -10.98 14.49
C VAL A 18 -4.96 -10.42 13.46
N ALA A 19 -5.32 -9.37 12.72
CA ALA A 19 -4.39 -8.74 11.79
C ALA A 19 -3.13 -8.20 12.48
N TYR A 20 -3.28 -7.51 13.62
CA TYR A 20 -2.11 -7.04 14.39
C TYR A 20 -1.30 -8.19 14.99
N GLN A 21 -1.96 -9.25 15.47
CA GLN A 21 -1.29 -10.45 15.97
C GLN A 21 -0.46 -11.12 14.87
N LEU A 22 -0.98 -11.27 13.65
CA LEU A 22 -0.24 -11.84 12.52
C LEU A 22 0.98 -10.99 12.15
N LEU A 23 0.86 -9.66 12.10
CA LEU A 23 2.00 -8.77 11.87
C LEU A 23 3.09 -8.93 12.94
N SER A 24 2.68 -9.15 14.19
CA SER A 24 3.59 -9.38 15.31
C SER A 24 4.25 -10.76 15.26
N PHE A 25 3.48 -11.82 15.01
CA PHE A 25 3.99 -13.19 14.93
C PHE A 25 4.96 -13.37 13.76
N CYS A 26 4.69 -12.74 12.62
CA CYS A 26 5.60 -12.70 11.48
C CYS A 26 6.79 -11.74 11.68
N GLN A 27 6.86 -11.02 12.81
CA GLN A 27 7.93 -10.07 13.14
C GLN A 27 8.11 -8.96 12.09
N ILE A 28 7.02 -8.59 11.41
CA ILE A 28 7.04 -7.56 10.37
C ILE A 28 6.38 -6.25 10.79
N SER A 29 5.73 -6.21 11.96
CA SER A 29 4.99 -5.03 12.43
C SER A 29 5.85 -3.77 12.47
N SER A 30 7.14 -3.88 12.81
CA SER A 30 8.09 -2.76 12.89
C SER A 30 8.43 -2.14 11.54
N TYR A 31 8.33 -2.89 10.43
CA TYR A 31 8.55 -2.35 9.10
C TYR A 31 7.43 -1.40 8.64
N PHE A 32 6.24 -1.47 9.25
CA PHE A 32 5.07 -0.70 8.87
C PHE A 32 4.71 0.34 9.95
N PRO A 33 5.35 1.52 9.99
CA PRO A 33 5.03 2.55 10.98
C PRO A 33 3.59 3.06 10.89
N LEU A 34 2.97 3.02 9.70
CA LEU A 34 1.58 3.42 9.47
C LEU A 34 0.71 2.21 9.13
N LYS A 35 -0.43 2.08 9.80
CA LYS A 35 -1.38 0.97 9.62
C LYS A 35 -2.80 1.51 9.69
N GLU A 36 -3.58 1.29 8.64
CA GLU A 36 -5.02 1.56 8.58
C GLU A 36 -5.73 0.21 8.36
N ILE A 37 -6.18 -0.42 9.46
CA ILE A 37 -6.76 -1.78 9.46
C ILE A 37 -8.13 -1.73 10.14
N TYR A 38 -9.20 -1.71 9.36
CA TYR A 38 -10.59 -1.71 9.82
C TYR A 38 -11.57 -1.77 8.62
N PRO A 39 -12.83 -2.18 8.78
CA PRO A 39 -13.77 -2.30 7.66
C PRO A 39 -14.18 -0.94 7.07
N THR A 40 -13.55 -0.53 5.97
CA THR A 40 -13.97 0.64 5.19
C THR A 40 -13.56 0.51 3.71
N SER A 41 -13.73 1.57 2.92
CA SER A 41 -13.24 1.60 1.53
C SER A 41 -11.74 1.84 1.45
N LYS A 42 -11.08 1.28 0.43
CA LYS A 42 -9.63 1.45 0.27
C LYS A 42 -9.23 2.90 0.05
N SER A 43 -10.08 3.71 -0.59
CA SER A 43 -9.85 5.14 -0.75
C SER A 43 -9.77 5.87 0.59
N ILE A 44 -10.54 5.47 1.62
CA ILE A 44 -10.47 6.09 2.95
C ILE A 44 -9.14 5.74 3.62
N HIS A 45 -8.73 4.47 3.60
CA HIS A 45 -7.43 4.05 4.12
C HIS A 45 -6.29 4.83 3.48
N LEU A 46 -6.25 4.87 2.14
CA LEU A 46 -5.19 5.54 1.40
C LEU A 46 -5.15 7.06 1.64
N LYS A 47 -6.31 7.74 1.73
CA LYS A 47 -6.37 9.16 2.10
C LYS A 47 -5.83 9.43 3.51
N ARG A 48 -6.11 8.55 4.47
CA ARG A 48 -5.56 8.66 5.83
C ARG A 48 -4.06 8.41 5.85
N LEU A 49 -3.59 7.41 5.11
CA LEU A 49 -2.16 7.16 4.95
C LEU A 49 -1.45 8.35 4.30
N GLN A 50 -2.04 8.95 3.27
CA GLN A 50 -1.57 10.17 2.62
C GLN A 50 -1.41 11.31 3.63
N ALA A 51 -2.45 11.58 4.44
CA ALA A 51 -2.43 12.63 5.46
C ALA A 51 -1.38 12.37 6.56
N ARG A 52 -1.20 11.11 6.98
CA ARG A 52 -0.25 10.72 8.04
C ARG A 52 1.19 10.64 7.56
N SER A 53 1.42 10.30 6.29
CA SER A 53 2.76 10.21 5.70
C SER A 53 3.29 11.55 5.23
N GLY A 54 2.40 12.49 4.87
CA GLY A 54 2.77 13.76 4.25
C GLY A 54 3.10 13.64 2.75
N HIS A 55 2.99 12.45 2.17
CA HIS A 55 3.19 12.23 0.74
C HIS A 55 1.91 12.52 -0.05
N HIS A 56 2.06 13.04 -1.27
CA HIS A 56 0.96 13.17 -2.20
C HIS A 56 0.54 11.81 -2.78
N ALA A 57 -0.70 11.69 -3.25
CA ALA A 57 -1.20 10.44 -3.82
C ALA A 57 -0.34 9.91 -4.98
N HIS A 58 0.18 10.80 -5.83
CA HIS A 58 1.04 10.41 -6.95
C HIS A 58 2.39 9.85 -6.47
N GLU A 59 2.83 10.14 -5.25
CA GLU A 59 4.05 9.62 -4.63
C GLU A 59 3.82 8.26 -3.93
N MET A 60 2.62 7.68 -4.04
CA MET A 60 2.26 6.42 -3.41
C MET A 60 2.16 5.28 -4.44
N LEU A 61 2.73 4.13 -4.10
CA LEU A 61 2.58 2.87 -4.82
C LEU A 61 1.83 1.86 -3.94
N PHE A 62 0.78 1.27 -4.48
CA PHE A 62 -0.12 0.37 -3.75
C PHE A 62 -0.21 -1.00 -4.41
N PHE A 63 -0.22 -2.06 -3.60
CA PHE A 63 -0.36 -3.45 -4.06
C PHE A 63 -1.58 -4.08 -3.39
N ASP A 64 -2.47 -4.69 -4.17
CA ASP A 64 -3.68 -5.34 -3.67
C ASP A 64 -4.18 -6.40 -4.67
N ASP A 65 -4.76 -7.49 -4.19
CA ASP A 65 -5.32 -8.55 -5.02
C ASP A 65 -6.73 -8.20 -5.53
N ASP A 66 -7.50 -7.44 -4.75
CA ASP A 66 -8.87 -7.05 -5.08
C ASP A 66 -8.88 -5.94 -6.14
N LYS A 67 -9.32 -6.29 -7.35
CA LYS A 67 -9.47 -5.37 -8.48
C LYS A 67 -10.28 -4.12 -8.15
N ARG A 68 -11.23 -4.19 -7.21
CA ARG A 68 -12.02 -3.02 -6.76
C ARG A 68 -11.14 -2.04 -6.01
N ASN A 69 -10.30 -2.52 -5.10
CA ASN A 69 -9.33 -1.70 -4.36
C ASN A 69 -8.32 -1.04 -5.31
N ILE A 70 -7.90 -1.74 -6.37
CA ILE A 70 -7.03 -1.20 -7.42
C ILE A 70 -7.69 -0.06 -8.20
N ARG A 71 -8.97 -0.20 -8.56
CA ARG A 71 -9.73 0.87 -9.22
C ARG A 71 -9.90 2.08 -8.29
N ASP A 72 -10.29 1.82 -7.05
CA ASP A 72 -10.59 2.85 -6.05
C ASP A 72 -9.36 3.67 -5.64
N SER A 73 -8.17 3.06 -5.68
CA SER A 73 -6.88 3.72 -5.46
C SER A 73 -6.47 4.59 -6.65
N LYS A 74 -6.60 4.09 -7.88
CA LYS A 74 -6.32 4.88 -9.09
C LYS A 74 -7.22 6.12 -9.20
N ASN A 75 -8.48 6.00 -8.80
CA ASN A 75 -9.44 7.13 -8.79
C ASN A 75 -9.02 8.29 -7.87
N ILE A 76 -8.16 8.05 -6.88
CA ILE A 76 -7.63 9.07 -5.98
C ILE A 76 -6.18 9.47 -6.29
N GLY A 77 -5.66 9.06 -7.46
CA GLY A 77 -4.33 9.42 -7.93
C GLY A 77 -3.18 8.55 -7.40
N VAL A 78 -3.49 7.45 -6.70
CA VAL A 78 -2.49 6.48 -6.23
C VAL A 78 -2.16 5.49 -7.34
N GLN A 79 -0.87 5.25 -7.59
CA GLN A 79 -0.46 4.20 -8.51
C GLN A 79 -0.67 2.83 -7.86
N ALA A 80 -1.23 1.89 -8.60
CA ALA A 80 -1.64 0.60 -8.05
C ALA A 80 -1.32 -0.57 -8.97
N VAL A 81 -0.78 -1.63 -8.39
CA VAL A 81 -0.42 -2.90 -9.01
C VAL A 81 -1.33 -3.99 -8.47
N GLN A 82 -2.06 -4.67 -9.36
CA GLN A 82 -2.90 -5.81 -8.98
C GLN A 82 -2.02 -7.05 -8.77
N VAL A 83 -2.15 -7.73 -7.63
CA VAL A 83 -1.34 -8.90 -7.28
C VAL A 83 -2.19 -10.15 -7.09
N LEU A 84 -2.25 -11.01 -8.11
CA LEU A 84 -3.18 -12.16 -8.10
C LEU A 84 -2.72 -13.33 -7.21
N ASN A 85 -1.40 -13.49 -7.03
CA ASN A 85 -0.81 -14.62 -6.29
C ASN A 85 0.03 -14.13 -5.09
N GLY A 86 -0.37 -13.00 -4.50
CA GLY A 86 0.39 -12.34 -3.45
C GLY A 86 1.65 -11.63 -3.94
N LEU A 87 2.43 -11.11 -2.99
CA LEU A 87 3.66 -10.38 -3.26
C LEU A 87 4.84 -11.34 -3.48
N SER A 88 5.65 -11.03 -4.49
CA SER A 88 6.96 -11.62 -4.71
C SER A 88 7.98 -10.52 -5.03
N TRP A 89 9.27 -10.83 -4.90
CA TRP A 89 10.32 -9.87 -5.23
C TRP A 89 10.21 -9.30 -6.65
N HIS A 90 9.89 -10.15 -7.62
CA HIS A 90 9.69 -9.73 -9.01
C HIS A 90 8.53 -8.73 -9.15
N VAL A 91 7.39 -9.01 -8.52
CA VAL A 91 6.22 -8.11 -8.53
C VAL A 91 6.56 -6.75 -7.91
N VAL A 92 7.31 -6.73 -6.80
CA VAL A 92 7.71 -5.49 -6.15
C VAL A 92 8.68 -4.69 -7.02
N ILE A 93 9.69 -5.34 -7.61
CA ILE A 93 10.69 -4.68 -8.46
C ILE A 93 10.03 -4.09 -9.72
N ASP A 94 9.15 -4.86 -10.37
CA ASP A 94 8.43 -4.40 -11.56
C ASP A 94 7.50 -3.23 -11.24
N GLY A 95 6.78 -3.31 -10.11
CA GLY A 95 5.95 -2.22 -9.61
C GLY A 95 6.75 -0.95 -9.35
N LEU A 96 7.93 -1.06 -8.74
CA LEU A 96 8.84 0.07 -8.50
C LEU A 96 9.41 0.66 -9.79
N SER A 97 9.72 -0.18 -10.78
CA SER A 97 10.20 0.25 -12.09
C SER A 97 9.15 1.11 -12.80
N LEU A 98 7.92 0.60 -12.90
CA LEU A 98 6.76 1.31 -13.47
C LEU A 98 6.48 2.61 -12.71
N PHE A 99 6.54 2.55 -11.37
CA PHE A 99 6.35 3.72 -10.52
C PHE A 99 7.42 4.80 -10.76
N SER A 100 8.66 4.45 -11.06
CA SER A 100 9.70 5.44 -11.34
C SER A 100 9.55 6.13 -12.72
N GLN A 101 9.05 5.39 -13.72
CA GLN A 101 8.88 5.91 -15.08
C GLN A 101 7.76 6.95 -15.16
N SER A 102 6.69 6.74 -14.39
CA SER A 102 5.57 7.68 -14.29
C SER A 102 5.95 8.97 -13.57
N GLN A 103 6.88 8.94 -12.60
CA GLN A 103 7.41 10.16 -11.97
C GLN A 103 8.32 10.97 -12.90
N SER A 104 8.98 10.31 -13.85
CA SER A 104 9.92 10.97 -14.78
C SER A 104 9.20 11.71 -15.92
N SER A 105 7.88 11.55 -16.01
CA SER A 105 7.03 12.10 -17.08
C SER A 105 6.15 13.26 -16.59
N ILE A 106 6.41 13.78 -15.38
CA ILE A 106 5.69 14.90 -14.74
C ILE A 106 6.66 16.06 -14.58
#